data_AF-A0A9D2VJS9-F1
#
_entry.id   AF-A0A9D2VJS9-F1
#
_cell.length_a   1.000
_cell.length_b   1.000
_cell.length_c   1.000
_cell.angle_alpha   90.00
_cell.angle_beta   90.00
_cell.angle_gamma   90.00
#
_symmetry.space_group_name_H-M   'P 1'
#
loop_
_entity.id
_entity.type
_entity.pdbx_description
1 polymer ?
#
loop_
_entity_poly.entity_id
_entity_poly.type
_entity_poly.pdbx_seq_one_letter_code
_entity_poly.pdbx_strand_id
1 'polypeptide(L)'
;MSTRKSLIALAAGGSLIAAAGPFASAAANPASTALLEAPEASLPIGVAMQDAERISNERAISNVQGSFEWNQDALASNAELSNILYRPSAFLCTDPAVGIASDGANRAERDTSAISVIAVRGDVEHEFAASVEDFEEKAPIAKTMGCTCGGNPADGRASANAAVSGFRLAALLDEAEPHEDANTITFTSRDGFRVSLPLSYVTQRYSIIVTAINGEDASSAVGCSNQLWLGSTSARSFARDIVSIEITHEEHPPSAPGAQESANLPNVGVLSGSSER
;
A
#
# COMPACT_ATOMS: atom_id res chain seq x y z
N MET A 1 53.83 2.05 -37.52
CA MET A 1 54.30 3.31 -38.16
C MET A 1 53.47 3.47 -39.43
N SER A 2 52.65 4.47 -39.71
CA SER A 2 52.33 5.75 -39.10
C SER A 2 50.86 6.09 -39.43
N THR A 3 50.06 6.32 -38.38
CA THR A 3 49.09 7.41 -38.19
C THR A 3 48.64 8.27 -39.39
N ARG A 4 47.31 8.43 -39.57
CA ARG A 4 46.58 9.67 -39.19
C ARG A 4 45.05 9.53 -39.31
N LYS A 5 44.38 10.18 -38.35
CA LYS A 5 42.93 10.30 -38.12
C LYS A 5 42.35 11.56 -38.81
N SER A 6 41.03 11.55 -39.01
CA SER A 6 40.01 12.60 -38.76
C SER A 6 38.98 12.64 -39.92
N LEU A 7 37.69 12.36 -39.72
CA LEU A 7 36.59 12.99 -38.94
C LEU A 7 35.86 14.13 -39.70
N ILE A 8 34.54 14.19 -39.45
CA ILE A 8 33.53 15.25 -39.71
C ILE A 8 32.87 15.17 -41.11
N ALA A 9 31.65 14.64 -41.28
CA ALA A 9 30.29 15.05 -40.86
C ALA A 9 29.79 16.38 -41.49
N LEU A 10 28.70 16.35 -42.26
CA LEU A 10 27.57 17.28 -42.12
C LEU A 10 26.38 16.90 -43.01
N ALA A 11 25.21 17.31 -42.52
CA ALA A 11 23.88 16.95 -42.94
C ALA A 11 23.23 17.94 -43.92
N ALA A 12 22.11 17.47 -44.49
CA ALA A 12 20.86 18.18 -44.77
C ALA A 12 20.71 19.08 -46.02
N GLY A 13 19.50 18.98 -46.59
CA GLY A 13 18.88 19.91 -47.55
C GLY A 13 18.80 19.32 -48.97
N GLY A 14 17.66 19.14 -49.62
CA GLY A 14 16.33 19.70 -49.46
C GLY A 14 15.83 20.15 -50.84
N SER A 15 14.62 19.79 -51.24
CA SER A 15 13.89 20.50 -52.30
C SER A 15 12.40 20.46 -52.00
N LEU A 16 11.93 21.62 -51.54
CA LEU A 16 10.55 22.06 -51.51
C LEU A 16 10.18 22.59 -52.90
N ILE A 17 8.94 22.36 -53.33
CA ILE A 17 8.23 23.31 -54.18
C ILE A 17 7.01 23.76 -53.39
N ALA A 18 6.97 25.06 -53.12
CA ALA A 18 5.86 25.80 -52.55
C ALA A 18 5.24 26.69 -53.63
N ALA A 19 3.93 26.90 -53.54
CA ALA A 19 3.25 28.12 -53.97
C ALA A 19 2.09 28.30 -52.98
N ALA A 20 2.18 29.22 -52.02
CA ALA A 20 1.97 30.68 -52.10
C ALA A 20 0.46 31.02 -52.15
N GLY A 21 -0.11 31.88 -51.30
CA GLY A 21 0.48 32.84 -50.35
C GLY A 21 -0.61 33.49 -49.47
N PRO A 22 -0.51 34.80 -49.16
CA PRO A 22 -0.13 35.37 -47.86
C PRO A 22 -1.34 36.06 -47.15
N PHE A 23 -1.33 36.42 -45.87
CA PHE A 23 -0.50 37.43 -45.21
C PHE A 23 -0.52 37.29 -43.68
N ALA A 24 0.62 37.57 -43.06
CA ALA A 24 0.81 37.67 -41.62
C ALA A 24 0.39 39.05 -41.09
N SER A 25 -0.09 39.10 -39.84
CA SER A 25 0.36 40.13 -38.91
C SER A 25 0.17 39.65 -37.47
N ALA A 26 1.27 39.53 -36.74
CA ALA A 26 1.27 39.49 -35.29
C ALA A 26 0.92 40.89 -34.78
N ALA A 27 -0.03 40.99 -33.84
CA ALA A 27 -0.16 42.12 -32.94
C ALA A 27 -0.56 41.57 -31.56
N ALA A 28 0.10 42.08 -30.54
CA ALA A 28 0.02 41.65 -29.16
C ALA A 28 -1.39 41.82 -28.54
N ASN A 29 -1.65 41.01 -27.50
CA ASN A 29 -2.70 41.12 -26.47
C ASN A 29 -3.03 42.57 -26.05
N PRO A 30 -4.22 42.90 -25.47
CA PRO A 30 -5.00 42.00 -24.61
C PRO A 30 -6.55 42.04 -24.74
N ALA A 31 -7.15 41.07 -24.04
CA ALA A 31 -8.51 41.04 -23.45
C ALA A 31 -9.60 40.21 -24.17
N SER A 32 -9.82 39.04 -23.55
CA SER A 32 -11.11 38.38 -23.29
C SER A 32 -11.64 37.31 -24.25
N THR A 33 -11.46 36.07 -23.76
CA THR A 33 -12.46 34.99 -23.62
C THR A 33 -13.11 34.38 -24.85
N ALA A 34 -12.62 33.19 -25.24
CA ALA A 34 -13.45 32.02 -25.57
C ALA A 34 -12.57 30.76 -25.59
N LEU A 35 -12.78 29.83 -24.64
CA LEU A 35 -12.32 28.44 -24.78
C LEU A 35 -13.32 27.71 -25.71
N LEU A 36 -12.79 26.97 -26.68
CA LEU A 36 -13.54 26.02 -27.51
C LEU A 36 -13.14 24.59 -27.10
N GLU A 37 -14.16 23.74 -27.01
CA GLU A 37 -14.19 22.36 -26.49
C GLU A 37 -13.23 21.35 -27.13
N ALA A 38 -12.83 20.35 -26.34
CA ALA A 38 -12.32 19.05 -26.79
C ALA A 38 -13.36 17.95 -26.45
N PRO A 39 -13.49 16.87 -27.25
CA PRO A 39 -14.62 15.95 -27.16
C PRO A 39 -14.43 14.90 -26.05
N GLU A 40 -15.43 14.74 -25.20
CA GLU A 40 -15.54 13.69 -24.19
C GLU A 40 -15.99 12.38 -24.84
N ALA A 41 -15.14 11.34 -24.76
CA ALA A 41 -15.53 9.97 -25.06
C ALA A 41 -15.98 9.28 -23.77
N SER A 42 -17.29 9.30 -23.50
CA SER A 42 -17.91 8.61 -22.37
C SER A 42 -18.22 7.15 -22.75
N LEU A 43 -17.61 6.18 -22.05
CA LEU A 43 -18.05 4.78 -22.08
C LEU A 43 -19.03 4.55 -20.90
N PRO A 44 -20.24 4.00 -21.12
CA PRO A 44 -21.16 3.72 -20.03
C PRO A 44 -20.80 2.38 -19.37
N ILE A 45 -20.37 2.42 -18.10
CA ILE A 45 -20.35 1.23 -17.25
C ILE A 45 -21.73 1.14 -16.59
N GLY A 46 -22.60 0.30 -17.15
CA GLY A 46 -23.89 -0.03 -16.53
C GLY A 46 -23.72 -1.12 -15.49
N VAL A 47 -23.91 -0.80 -14.20
CA VAL A 47 -24.04 -1.81 -13.14
C VAL A 47 -25.49 -2.30 -13.17
N ALA A 48 -25.71 -3.53 -13.63
CA ALA A 48 -27.00 -4.18 -13.55
C ALA A 48 -27.24 -4.69 -12.13
N MET A 49 -28.07 -3.98 -11.35
CA MET A 49 -28.61 -4.50 -10.10
C MET A 49 -29.69 -5.54 -10.43
N GLN A 50 -29.52 -6.77 -9.95
CA GLN A 50 -30.57 -7.79 -10.04
C GLN A 50 -31.61 -7.54 -8.94
N ASP A 51 -32.82 -7.17 -9.35
CA ASP A 51 -33.95 -6.96 -8.45
C ASP A 51 -34.40 -8.30 -7.84
N ALA A 52 -33.95 -8.58 -6.62
CA ALA A 52 -34.60 -9.54 -5.76
C ALA A 52 -35.79 -8.82 -5.09
N GLU A 53 -37.00 -9.29 -5.40
CA GLU A 53 -38.29 -8.75 -4.97
C GLU A 53 -38.33 -8.56 -3.43
N ARG A 54 -37.99 -7.34 -2.98
CA ARG A 54 -38.08 -6.92 -1.58
C ARG A 54 -39.37 -6.15 -1.40
N ILE A 55 -40.10 -6.45 -0.32
CA ILE A 55 -41.25 -5.66 0.12
C ILE A 55 -40.74 -4.23 0.37
N SER A 56 -41.00 -3.36 -0.59
CA SER A 56 -40.37 -2.06 -0.72
C SER A 56 -41.16 -1.02 0.10
N ASN A 57 -40.53 -0.50 1.14
CA ASN A 57 -40.85 0.82 1.70
C ASN A 57 -40.10 1.93 0.91
N GLU A 58 -39.83 1.69 -0.37
CA GLU A 58 -39.01 2.56 -1.19
C GLU A 58 -39.87 3.73 -1.66
N ARG A 59 -39.49 4.94 -1.25
CA ARG A 59 -40.04 6.17 -1.83
C ARG A 59 -39.17 6.57 -3.00
N ALA A 60 -39.75 6.61 -4.20
CA ALA A 60 -39.15 7.30 -5.32
C ALA A 60 -39.08 8.79 -5.01
N ILE A 61 -37.87 9.30 -4.74
CA ILE A 61 -37.62 10.73 -4.58
C ILE A 61 -37.16 11.26 -5.94
N SER A 62 -37.93 12.18 -6.51
CA SER A 62 -37.58 12.87 -7.76
C SER A 62 -36.68 14.07 -7.45
N ASN A 63 -35.75 14.40 -8.35
CA ASN A 63 -34.86 15.57 -8.23
C ASN A 63 -33.91 15.52 -7.01
N VAL A 64 -33.32 14.36 -6.72
CA VAL A 64 -32.25 14.25 -5.70
C VAL A 64 -31.04 15.03 -6.20
N GLN A 65 -30.69 16.11 -5.48
CA GLN A 65 -29.44 16.85 -5.65
C GLN A 65 -28.58 16.60 -4.41
N GLY A 66 -27.29 16.36 -4.60
CA GLY A 66 -26.33 16.15 -3.52
C GLY A 66 -24.92 16.47 -3.98
N SER A 67 -24.04 16.76 -3.03
CA SER A 67 -22.60 16.86 -3.26
C SER A 67 -21.92 15.56 -2.86
N PHE A 68 -20.86 15.20 -3.59
CA PHE A 68 -19.98 14.10 -3.24
C PHE A 68 -18.61 14.69 -2.88
N GLU A 69 -18.14 14.40 -1.67
CA GLU A 69 -16.82 14.78 -1.19
C GLU A 69 -16.07 13.54 -0.74
N TRP A 70 -14.77 13.49 -1.04
CA TRP A 70 -13.89 12.36 -0.73
C TRP A 70 -12.51 12.86 -0.31
N ASN A 71 -11.96 12.28 0.75
CA ASN A 71 -10.64 12.63 1.29
C ASN A 71 -9.80 11.38 1.54
N GLN A 72 -8.75 11.18 0.74
CA GLN A 72 -7.82 10.04 0.87
C GLN A 72 -6.77 10.24 1.97
N ASP A 73 -6.61 11.46 2.46
CA ASP A 73 -5.60 11.83 3.44
C ASP A 73 -6.15 11.89 4.87
N ALA A 74 -7.44 11.59 5.06
CA ALA A 74 -8.08 11.55 6.37
C ALA A 74 -7.45 10.44 7.23
N LEU A 75 -6.89 10.82 8.38
CA LEU A 75 -6.28 9.89 9.33
C LEU A 75 -7.28 9.48 10.40
N ALA A 76 -7.33 8.18 10.70
CA ALA A 76 -8.04 7.69 11.89
C ALA A 76 -7.20 7.93 13.15
N SER A 77 -7.87 8.22 14.25
CA SER A 77 -7.22 8.34 15.56
C SER A 77 -6.68 6.98 16.05
N ASN A 78 -5.68 6.98 16.94
CA ASN A 78 -5.16 5.74 17.53
C ASN A 78 -6.24 4.94 18.27
N ALA A 79 -7.20 5.62 18.90
CA ALA A 79 -8.35 4.98 19.53
C ALA A 79 -9.26 4.27 18.51
N GLU A 80 -9.52 4.88 17.35
CA GLU A 80 -10.29 4.26 16.28
C GLU A 80 -9.55 3.08 15.65
N LEU A 81 -8.27 3.25 15.32
CA LEU A 81 -7.41 2.18 14.80
C LEU A 81 -7.42 0.97 15.74
N SER A 82 -7.18 1.21 17.04
CA SER A 82 -7.19 0.17 18.08
C SER A 82 -8.52 -0.57 18.16
N ASN A 83 -9.64 0.15 17.99
CA ASN A 83 -10.99 -0.44 18.05
C ASN A 83 -11.44 -1.17 16.79
N ILE A 84 -10.98 -0.73 15.62
CA ILE A 84 -11.47 -1.22 14.32
C ILE A 84 -10.56 -2.31 13.75
N LEU A 85 -9.24 -2.16 13.92
CA LEU A 85 -8.23 -3.04 13.31
C LEU A 85 -7.56 -3.97 14.31
N TYR A 86 -7.41 -3.56 15.57
CA TYR A 86 -6.61 -4.29 16.58
C TYR A 86 -7.41 -4.84 17.76
N ARG A 87 -8.73 -4.65 17.78
CA ARG A 87 -9.63 -5.30 18.74
C ARG A 87 -9.85 -6.78 18.35
N PRO A 88 -10.16 -7.66 19.31
CA PRO A 88 -10.05 -9.12 19.18
C PRO A 88 -11.23 -9.76 18.43
N SER A 89 -11.65 -9.21 17.29
CA SER A 89 -12.35 -10.06 16.33
C SER A 89 -11.30 -10.89 15.61
N ALA A 90 -10.99 -12.06 16.20
CA ALA A 90 -10.22 -13.13 15.57
C ALA A 90 -10.69 -13.46 14.14
N PHE A 91 -11.91 -13.03 13.79
CA PHE A 91 -12.60 -13.29 12.53
C PHE A 91 -12.24 -12.37 11.36
N LEU A 92 -11.66 -11.18 11.59
CA LEU A 92 -11.49 -10.25 10.47
C LEU A 92 -10.21 -10.49 9.67
N CYS A 93 -9.10 -10.86 10.31
CA CYS A 93 -7.82 -11.02 9.59
C CYS A 93 -7.37 -12.50 9.50
N THR A 94 -8.13 -13.44 10.11
CA THR A 94 -7.92 -14.89 10.02
C THR A 94 -8.75 -15.48 8.87
N ASP A 95 -8.16 -16.42 8.14
CA ASP A 95 -8.83 -17.19 7.08
C ASP A 95 -8.87 -18.65 7.53
N PRO A 96 -10.00 -19.36 7.46
CA PRO A 96 -10.05 -20.79 7.71
C PRO A 96 -9.23 -21.64 6.71
N ALA A 97 -8.84 -21.12 5.54
CA ALA A 97 -8.04 -21.83 4.53
C ALA A 97 -6.53 -21.85 4.81
N VAL A 98 -6.04 -20.98 5.71
CA VAL A 98 -4.68 -21.06 6.26
C VAL A 98 -4.85 -21.52 7.69
N GLY A 99 -4.50 -22.77 7.98
CA GLY A 99 -4.70 -23.41 9.29
C GLY A 99 -3.89 -22.76 10.41
N ILE A 100 -4.24 -21.54 10.80
CA ILE A 100 -3.63 -20.79 11.89
C ILE A 100 -4.50 -20.98 13.12
N ALA A 101 -3.90 -21.54 14.17
CA ALA A 101 -4.53 -21.70 15.48
C ALA A 101 -5.00 -20.33 16.00
N SER A 102 -6.28 -20.28 16.34
CA SER A 102 -6.97 -19.11 16.85
C SER A 102 -6.58 -18.82 18.30
N ASP A 103 -5.49 -18.08 18.53
CA ASP A 103 -5.16 -17.51 19.84
C ASP A 103 -5.40 -16.00 19.91
N GLY A 104 -6.48 -15.55 19.25
CA GLY A 104 -7.02 -14.19 19.41
C GLY A 104 -7.60 -13.89 20.80
N ALA A 105 -7.37 -14.74 21.81
CA ALA A 105 -8.15 -14.76 23.05
C ALA A 105 -7.52 -14.05 24.25
N ASN A 106 -6.19 -13.81 24.35
CA ASN A 106 -5.63 -13.25 25.59
C ASN A 106 -4.57 -12.16 25.37
N ARG A 107 -5.00 -10.89 25.23
CA ARG A 107 -4.10 -9.72 25.38
C ARG A 107 -3.44 -9.64 26.76
N ALA A 108 -4.06 -10.25 27.78
CA ALA A 108 -3.60 -10.22 29.16
C ALA A 108 -2.34 -11.09 29.43
N GLU A 109 -2.02 -12.04 28.54
CA GLU A 109 -0.85 -12.92 28.68
C GLU A 109 0.22 -12.66 27.62
N ARG A 110 0.02 -11.67 26.73
CA ARG A 110 1.02 -11.32 25.73
C ARG A 110 2.20 -10.64 26.39
N ASP A 111 3.40 -11.17 26.15
CA ASP A 111 4.65 -10.52 26.49
C ASP A 111 4.75 -9.19 25.72
N THR A 112 4.61 -8.07 26.46
CA THR A 112 4.68 -6.70 25.92
C THR A 112 6.07 -6.11 26.04
N SER A 113 7.09 -6.91 26.33
CA SER A 113 8.47 -6.42 26.40
C SER A 113 8.87 -5.84 25.04
N ALA A 114 9.57 -4.71 25.06
CA ALA A 114 10.05 -4.09 23.84
C ALA A 114 10.92 -5.06 23.03
N ILE A 115 10.75 -5.06 21.71
CA ILE A 115 11.66 -5.73 20.78
C ILE A 115 12.68 -4.68 20.32
N SER A 116 13.92 -4.79 20.80
CA SER A 116 15.02 -3.92 20.39
C SER A 116 15.84 -4.48 19.24
N VAL A 117 15.72 -5.78 18.95
CA VAL A 117 16.54 -6.46 17.94
C VAL A 117 15.68 -7.40 17.09
N ILE A 118 15.92 -7.40 15.77
CA ILE A 118 15.32 -8.32 14.80
C ILE A 118 16.45 -9.15 14.19
N ALA A 119 16.37 -10.49 14.27
CA ALA A 119 17.33 -11.35 13.58
C ALA A 119 17.07 -11.34 12.06
N VAL A 120 18.09 -11.14 11.25
CA VAL A 120 18.03 -11.21 9.78
C VAL A 120 18.96 -12.33 9.33
N ARG A 121 18.41 -13.36 8.66
CA ARG A 121 19.09 -14.64 8.40
C ARG A 121 18.67 -15.29 7.08
N GLY A 122 19.33 -16.40 6.74
CA GLY A 122 18.98 -17.29 5.63
C GLY A 122 19.96 -17.20 4.46
N ASP A 123 19.44 -17.22 3.24
CA ASP A 123 20.20 -17.18 1.98
C ASP A 123 20.64 -15.74 1.67
N VAL A 124 21.57 -15.22 2.49
CA VAL A 124 22.09 -13.86 2.48
C VAL A 124 23.61 -13.89 2.71
N GLU A 125 24.34 -12.92 2.17
CA GLU A 125 25.79 -12.81 2.41
C GLU A 125 26.11 -12.44 3.86
N HIS A 126 25.20 -11.71 4.52
CA HIS A 126 25.37 -11.20 5.88
C HIS A 126 24.16 -11.50 6.76
N GLU A 127 24.29 -12.52 7.62
CA GLU A 127 23.36 -12.68 8.74
C GLU A 127 23.73 -11.72 9.88
N PHE A 128 22.73 -11.04 10.44
CA PHE A 128 22.97 -10.09 11.53
C PHE A 128 21.75 -9.93 12.46
N ALA A 129 21.98 -9.20 13.55
CA ALA A 129 20.98 -8.79 14.51
C ALA A 129 20.74 -7.29 14.33
N ALA A 130 19.64 -6.92 13.68
CA ALA A 130 19.29 -5.54 13.40
C ALA A 130 18.78 -4.85 14.67
N SER A 131 19.49 -3.83 15.16
CA SER A 131 18.99 -2.93 16.19
C SER A 131 17.86 -2.07 15.62
N VAL A 132 16.70 -2.05 16.28
CA VAL A 132 15.55 -1.24 15.85
C VAL A 132 15.92 0.24 15.86
N GLU A 133 16.58 0.71 16.93
CA GLU A 133 17.02 2.10 17.10
C GLU A 133 17.99 2.52 15.98
N ASP A 134 19.03 1.71 15.73
CA ASP A 134 20.04 2.03 14.72
C ASP A 134 19.43 2.13 13.32
N PHE A 135 18.44 1.27 13.01
CA PHE A 135 17.77 1.28 11.71
C PHE A 135 16.76 2.42 11.55
N GLU A 136 16.13 2.86 12.64
CA GLU A 136 15.34 4.10 12.66
C GLU A 136 16.20 5.32 12.33
N GLU A 137 17.46 5.36 12.79
CA GLU A 137 18.39 6.43 12.43
C GLU A 137 18.97 6.26 11.02
N LYS A 138 19.34 5.04 10.64
CA LYS A 138 20.00 4.72 9.36
C LYS A 138 19.06 4.91 8.16
N ALA A 139 17.81 4.50 8.28
CA ALA A 139 16.86 4.49 7.16
C ALA A 139 15.44 4.93 7.56
N PRO A 140 15.26 6.11 8.18
CA PRO A 140 13.97 6.58 8.63
C PRO A 140 13.01 6.76 7.46
N ILE A 141 11.75 6.47 7.72
CA ILE A 141 10.64 6.75 6.82
C ILE A 141 9.39 7.13 7.62
N ALA A 142 8.67 8.12 7.13
CA ALA A 142 7.34 8.51 7.61
C ALA A 142 6.40 8.62 6.40
N LYS A 143 5.21 8.04 6.50
CA LYS A 143 4.24 8.03 5.40
C LYS A 143 2.81 7.85 5.90
N THR A 144 1.85 8.46 5.23
CA THR A 144 0.44 8.08 5.37
C THR A 144 0.22 6.76 4.62
N MET A 145 -0.28 5.75 5.32
CA MET A 145 -0.57 4.43 4.75
C MET A 145 -1.96 3.96 5.20
N GLY A 146 -2.64 3.25 4.29
CA GLY A 146 -3.88 2.54 4.59
C GLY A 146 -3.60 1.18 5.22
N CYS A 147 -4.45 0.81 6.16
CA CYS A 147 -4.51 -0.52 6.76
C CYS A 147 -5.94 -1.04 6.62
N THR A 148 -6.11 -2.06 5.78
CA THR A 148 -7.41 -2.70 5.52
C THR A 148 -7.32 -4.17 5.84
N CYS A 149 -8.19 -4.64 6.75
CA CYS A 149 -8.18 -6.04 7.16
C CYS A 149 -8.70 -6.95 6.02
N GLY A 150 -8.10 -8.13 5.87
CA GLY A 150 -8.41 -9.05 4.76
C GLY A 150 -9.86 -9.57 4.76
N GLY A 151 -10.54 -9.60 5.89
CA GLY A 151 -11.94 -9.96 6.01
C GLY A 151 -12.88 -8.75 6.07
N ASN A 152 -12.42 -7.55 5.69
CA ASN A 152 -13.31 -6.39 5.62
C ASN A 152 -14.35 -6.61 4.51
N PRO A 153 -15.65 -6.81 4.80
CA PRO A 153 -16.63 -7.03 3.75
C PRO A 153 -16.74 -5.81 2.82
N ALA A 154 -17.45 -5.95 1.69
CA ALA A 154 -17.87 -4.78 0.92
C ALA A 154 -18.62 -3.81 1.84
N ASP A 155 -18.29 -2.52 1.76
CA ASP A 155 -18.78 -1.45 2.66
C ASP A 155 -18.42 -1.62 4.15
N GLY A 156 -17.51 -2.55 4.46
CA GLY A 156 -17.02 -2.78 5.80
C GLY A 156 -16.16 -1.63 6.32
N ARG A 157 -16.13 -1.48 7.64
CA ARG A 157 -15.45 -0.36 8.32
C ARG A 157 -14.03 -0.71 8.79
N ALA A 158 -13.53 -1.90 8.53
CA ALA A 158 -12.18 -2.36 8.91
C ALA A 158 -11.10 -1.89 7.92
N SER A 159 -11.14 -0.60 7.59
CA SER A 159 -10.23 0.09 6.69
C SER A 159 -9.99 1.50 7.22
N ALA A 160 -8.73 1.89 7.42
CA ALA A 160 -8.37 3.20 7.93
C ALA A 160 -6.98 3.62 7.45
N ASN A 161 -6.75 4.92 7.31
CA ASN A 161 -5.40 5.47 7.11
C ASN A 161 -4.80 5.91 8.44
N ALA A 162 -3.48 5.80 8.54
CA ALA A 162 -2.69 6.31 9.65
C ALA A 162 -1.39 6.92 9.13
N ALA A 163 -0.87 7.91 9.85
CA ALA A 163 0.50 8.38 9.63
C ALA A 163 1.45 7.40 10.34
N VAL A 164 2.22 6.61 9.59
CA VAL A 164 3.14 5.63 10.16
C VAL A 164 4.59 6.09 10.01
N SER A 165 5.43 5.74 10.98
CA SER A 165 6.87 5.93 10.91
C SER A 165 7.64 4.74 11.47
N GLY A 166 8.91 4.65 11.07
CA GLY A 166 9.85 3.61 11.44
C GLY A 166 10.97 3.59 10.42
N PHE A 167 11.36 2.41 9.94
CA PHE A 167 12.45 2.27 8.98
C PHE A 167 12.10 1.40 7.77
N ARG A 168 12.82 1.63 6.67
CA ARG A 168 12.61 0.91 5.41
C ARG A 168 13.10 -0.52 5.54
N LEU A 169 12.25 -1.50 5.17
CA LEU A 169 12.67 -2.90 5.04
C LEU A 169 13.82 -3.06 4.04
N ALA A 170 13.85 -2.23 2.99
CA ALA A 170 14.92 -2.23 2.00
C ALA A 170 16.31 -2.06 2.63
N ALA A 171 16.45 -1.26 3.70
CA ALA A 171 17.74 -1.08 4.36
C ALA A 171 18.24 -2.36 5.05
N LEU A 172 17.34 -3.20 5.55
CA LEU A 172 17.71 -4.51 6.09
C LEU A 172 18.19 -5.43 4.97
N LEU A 173 17.53 -5.40 3.81
CA LEU A 173 17.90 -6.19 2.64
C LEU A 173 19.23 -5.71 2.03
N ASP A 174 19.47 -4.40 1.98
CA ASP A 174 20.72 -3.82 1.50
C ASP A 174 21.90 -4.23 2.39
N GLU A 175 21.70 -4.39 3.71
CA GLU A 175 22.74 -4.86 4.62
C GLU A 175 22.89 -6.38 4.62
N ALA A 176 21.80 -7.13 4.44
CA ALA A 176 21.85 -8.58 4.37
C ALA A 176 22.51 -9.08 3.09
N GLU A 177 22.32 -8.36 1.98
CA GLU A 177 22.71 -8.75 0.62
C GLU A 177 22.20 -10.17 0.26
N PRO A 178 20.87 -10.34 0.00
CA PRO A 178 20.31 -11.61 -0.44
C PRO A 178 21.02 -12.22 -1.63
N HIS A 179 21.20 -13.54 -1.62
CA HIS A 179 21.72 -14.26 -2.78
C HIS A 179 20.84 -14.06 -4.02
N GLU A 180 21.44 -14.14 -5.22
CA GLU A 180 20.74 -13.89 -6.49
C GLU A 180 19.54 -14.82 -6.72
N ASP A 181 19.60 -16.05 -6.20
CA ASP A 181 18.53 -17.05 -6.32
C ASP A 181 17.47 -16.96 -5.21
N ALA A 182 17.67 -16.18 -4.15
CA ALA A 182 16.70 -16.00 -3.09
C ALA A 182 15.39 -15.38 -3.62
N ASN A 183 14.25 -15.95 -3.23
CA ASN A 183 12.96 -15.58 -3.82
C ASN A 183 11.83 -15.40 -2.80
N THR A 184 12.07 -15.71 -1.53
CA THR A 184 11.07 -15.68 -0.47
C THR A 184 11.62 -14.94 0.75
N ILE A 185 10.75 -14.14 1.39
CA ILE A 185 11.03 -13.49 2.67
C ILE A 185 9.94 -13.89 3.66
N THR A 186 10.36 -14.33 4.85
CA THR A 186 9.48 -14.77 5.93
C THR A 186 9.69 -13.93 7.18
N PHE A 187 8.61 -13.33 7.67
CA PHE A 187 8.59 -12.60 8.93
C PHE A 187 8.03 -13.49 10.03
N THR A 188 8.73 -13.57 11.17
CA THR A 188 8.29 -14.31 12.35
C THR A 188 8.02 -13.35 13.49
N SER A 189 6.80 -13.38 14.00
CA SER A 189 6.32 -12.65 15.17
C SER A 189 6.70 -13.36 16.48
N ARG A 190 6.76 -12.61 17.58
CA ARG A 190 7.04 -13.12 18.94
C ARG A 190 6.08 -14.25 19.35
N ASP A 191 4.83 -14.19 18.92
CA ASP A 191 3.79 -15.20 19.19
C ASP A 191 3.88 -16.43 18.26
N GLY A 192 4.89 -16.51 17.40
CA GLY A 192 5.10 -17.59 16.45
C GLY A 192 4.32 -17.44 15.14
N PHE A 193 3.53 -16.37 14.97
CA PHE A 193 2.90 -16.09 13.67
C PHE A 193 3.97 -15.87 12.60
N ARG A 194 3.79 -16.53 11.45
CA ARG A 194 4.68 -16.41 10.29
C ARG A 194 3.90 -15.95 9.07
N VAL A 195 4.48 -15.01 8.33
CA VAL A 195 4.02 -14.64 6.99
C VAL A 195 5.17 -14.68 6.01
N SER A 196 5.00 -15.45 4.93
CA SER A 196 5.97 -15.57 3.85
C SER A 196 5.44 -14.86 2.60
N LEU A 197 6.30 -14.09 1.95
CA LEU A 197 5.98 -13.27 0.78
C LEU A 197 7.06 -13.48 -0.30
N PRO A 198 6.72 -13.29 -1.59
CA PRO A 198 7.76 -13.22 -2.60
C PRO A 198 8.73 -12.07 -2.28
N LEU A 199 10.03 -12.31 -2.33
CA LEU A 199 11.03 -11.28 -2.08
C LEU A 199 10.87 -10.11 -3.07
N SER A 200 10.57 -10.42 -4.33
CA SER A 200 10.25 -9.43 -5.36
C SER A 200 9.03 -8.56 -5.03
N TYR A 201 8.07 -9.08 -4.26
CA TYR A 201 6.86 -8.35 -3.89
C TYR A 201 7.16 -7.22 -2.92
N VAL A 202 8.00 -7.49 -1.91
CA VAL A 202 8.34 -6.51 -0.85
C VAL A 202 9.34 -5.46 -1.33
N THR A 203 10.20 -5.78 -2.30
CA THR A 203 11.20 -4.84 -2.85
C THR A 203 10.59 -3.83 -3.82
N GLN A 204 9.48 -4.17 -4.46
CA GLN A 204 8.78 -3.29 -5.42
C GLN A 204 7.76 -2.34 -4.77
N ARG A 205 7.61 -2.40 -3.44
CA ARG A 205 6.58 -1.66 -2.68
C ARG A 205 7.18 -0.88 -1.53
N TYR A 206 6.38 0.05 -1.01
CA TYR A 206 6.67 0.66 0.28
C TYR A 206 6.47 -0.39 1.37
N SER A 207 7.59 -0.99 1.80
CA SER A 207 7.65 -1.96 2.88
C SER A 207 8.36 -1.32 4.08
N ILE A 208 7.64 -1.15 5.18
CA ILE A 208 8.08 -0.42 6.36
C ILE A 208 7.97 -1.33 7.57
N ILE A 209 9.01 -1.34 8.41
CA ILE A 209 8.89 -1.82 9.78
C ILE A 209 8.46 -0.62 10.62
N VAL A 210 7.18 -0.58 10.96
CA VAL A 210 6.53 0.50 11.69
C VAL A 210 6.78 0.35 13.17
N THR A 211 7.22 1.43 13.80
CA THR A 211 7.51 1.54 15.23
C THR A 211 6.72 2.66 15.90
N ALA A 212 6.15 3.58 15.12
CA ALA A 212 5.25 4.63 15.61
C ALA A 212 4.07 4.88 14.65
N ILE A 213 2.92 5.23 15.22
CA ILE A 213 1.65 5.49 14.54
C ILE A 213 1.03 6.78 15.08
N ASN A 214 0.71 7.70 14.16
CA ASN A 214 0.22 9.05 14.43
C ASN A 214 1.09 9.83 15.44
N GLY A 215 2.41 9.62 15.39
CA GLY A 215 3.38 10.28 16.27
C GLY A 215 3.51 9.68 17.68
N GLU A 216 2.82 8.57 17.96
CA GLU A 216 2.96 7.81 19.21
C GLU A 216 3.65 6.47 18.95
N ASP A 217 4.40 5.94 19.92
CA ASP A 217 4.96 4.59 19.83
C ASP A 217 3.88 3.55 19.50
N ALA A 218 4.19 2.61 18.62
CA ALA A 218 3.27 1.54 18.22
C ALA A 218 2.79 0.71 19.43
N SER A 219 3.63 0.60 20.46
CA SER A 219 3.29 -0.09 21.71
C SER A 219 2.14 0.62 22.45
N SER A 220 2.13 1.94 22.43
CA SER A 220 1.07 2.77 23.01
C SER A 220 -0.16 2.84 22.10
N ALA A 221 0.06 3.06 20.80
CA ALA A 221 -1.01 3.26 19.83
C ALA A 221 -1.84 1.98 19.60
N VAL A 222 -1.17 0.85 19.37
CA VAL A 222 -1.80 -0.40 18.88
C VAL A 222 -1.33 -1.65 19.63
N GLY A 223 -0.45 -1.51 20.63
CA GLY A 223 -0.06 -2.61 21.52
C GLY A 223 0.90 -3.64 20.90
N CYS A 224 1.78 -3.23 19.99
CA CYS A 224 2.92 -4.03 19.52
C CYS A 224 4.19 -3.19 19.48
N SER A 225 5.35 -3.81 19.64
CA SER A 225 6.66 -3.15 19.58
C SER A 225 7.00 -2.66 18.17
N ASN A 226 6.67 -3.47 17.15
CA ASN A 226 6.83 -3.11 15.75
C ASN A 226 5.77 -3.84 14.90
N GLN A 227 5.56 -3.42 13.66
CA GLN A 227 4.67 -4.08 12.71
C GLN A 227 5.12 -3.87 11.25
N LEU A 228 5.08 -4.92 10.44
CA LEU A 228 5.27 -4.81 8.99
C LEU A 228 4.05 -4.11 8.37
N TRP A 229 4.26 -3.03 7.61
CA TRP A 229 3.25 -2.42 6.77
C TRP A 229 3.70 -2.43 5.31
N LEU A 230 2.81 -2.86 4.42
CA LEU A 230 3.07 -2.98 2.99
C LEU A 230 2.07 -2.10 2.21
N GLY A 231 2.58 -1.29 1.28
CA GLY A 231 1.73 -0.49 0.40
C GLY A 231 0.82 -1.35 -0.48
N SER A 232 -0.42 -0.90 -0.69
CA SER A 232 -1.41 -1.56 -1.57
C SER A 232 -1.63 -3.05 -1.26
N THR A 233 -1.49 -3.42 0.01
CA THR A 233 -1.57 -4.82 0.47
C THR A 233 -2.57 -4.91 1.61
N SER A 234 -3.34 -6.01 1.64
CA SER A 234 -4.22 -6.29 2.78
C SER A 234 -3.39 -6.44 4.06
N ALA A 235 -3.91 -5.93 5.18
CA ALA A 235 -3.30 -6.02 6.50
C ALA A 235 -3.16 -7.46 7.01
N ARG A 236 -3.74 -8.44 6.32
CA ARG A 236 -3.48 -9.87 6.54
C ARG A 236 -1.99 -10.21 6.51
N SER A 237 -1.20 -9.51 5.70
CA SER A 237 0.24 -9.73 5.59
C SER A 237 1.07 -8.91 6.58
N PHE A 238 0.45 -8.14 7.48
CA PHE A 238 1.13 -7.19 8.36
C PHE A 238 1.51 -7.84 9.69
N ALA A 239 2.59 -8.61 9.70
CA ALA A 239 3.11 -9.25 10.91
C ALA A 239 3.42 -8.23 12.01
N ARG A 240 3.01 -8.53 13.24
CA ARG A 240 3.24 -7.70 14.44
C ARG A 240 4.35 -8.29 15.29
N ASP A 241 5.00 -7.48 16.11
CA ASP A 241 6.00 -7.94 17.08
C ASP A 241 7.06 -8.85 16.44
N ILE A 242 7.61 -8.41 15.30
CA ILE A 242 8.56 -9.18 14.49
C ILE A 242 9.87 -9.31 15.26
N VAL A 243 10.35 -10.55 15.39
CA VAL A 243 11.60 -10.90 16.05
C VAL A 243 12.64 -11.50 15.10
N SER A 244 12.19 -12.02 13.95
CA SER A 244 13.08 -12.63 12.94
C SER A 244 12.55 -12.40 11.54
N ILE A 245 13.47 -12.21 10.60
CA ILE A 245 13.27 -12.13 9.16
C ILE A 245 14.22 -13.12 8.50
N GLU A 246 13.67 -14.07 7.77
CA GLU A 246 14.41 -15.11 7.05
C GLU A 246 14.22 -14.91 5.55
N ILE A 247 15.32 -14.86 4.80
CA ILE A 247 15.31 -14.82 3.34
C ILE A 247 15.72 -16.21 2.84
N THR A 248 14.94 -16.81 1.94
CA THR A 248 15.20 -18.17 1.44
C THR A 248 14.97 -18.29 -0.07
N HIS A 249 15.62 -19.29 -0.66
CA HIS A 249 15.23 -19.86 -1.94
C HIS A 249 14.21 -20.99 -1.73
N GLU A 250 12.99 -20.80 -2.23
CA GLU A 250 11.95 -21.83 -2.26
C GLU A 250 11.73 -22.32 -3.70
N GLU A 251 11.59 -23.64 -3.90
CA GLU A 251 11.23 -24.20 -5.21
C GLU A 251 9.89 -23.64 -5.72
N HIS A 252 8.96 -23.44 -4.78
CA HIS A 252 7.63 -22.87 -5.03
C HIS A 252 7.44 -21.63 -4.14
N PRO A 253 7.86 -20.43 -4.58
CA PRO A 253 7.72 -19.23 -3.79
C PRO A 253 6.24 -18.94 -3.46
N PRO A 254 5.95 -18.32 -2.30
CA PRO A 254 4.58 -18.01 -1.92
C PRO A 254 3.95 -17.07 -2.95
N SER A 255 2.64 -17.16 -3.14
CA SER A 255 1.93 -16.25 -4.03
C SER A 255 1.94 -14.82 -3.48
N ALA A 256 2.03 -13.83 -4.37
CA ALA A 256 1.85 -12.44 -4.00
C ALA A 256 0.48 -12.23 -3.33
N PRO A 257 0.40 -11.44 -2.23
CA PRO A 257 -0.87 -11.06 -1.65
C PRO A 257 -1.81 -10.45 -2.69
N GLY A 258 -3.07 -10.92 -2.71
CA GLY A 258 -4.08 -10.46 -3.66
C GLY A 258 -4.03 -11.13 -5.05
N ALA A 259 -3.13 -12.11 -5.29
CA ALA A 259 -3.04 -12.78 -6.59
C ALA A 259 -4.22 -13.73 -6.88
N GLN A 260 -4.97 -14.16 -5.87
CA GLN A 260 -6.17 -14.98 -6.05
C GLN A 260 -7.38 -14.11 -6.38
N GLU A 261 -8.23 -14.56 -7.31
CA GLU A 261 -9.42 -13.83 -7.76
C GLU A 261 -10.43 -13.57 -6.62
N SER A 262 -10.50 -14.46 -5.63
CA SER A 262 -11.34 -14.31 -4.43
C SER A 262 -10.66 -13.53 -3.30
N ALA A 263 -9.43 -13.05 -3.49
CA ALA A 263 -8.72 -12.31 -2.45
C ALA A 263 -9.35 -10.92 -2.26
N ASN A 264 -9.68 -10.61 -1.02
CA ASN A 264 -10.14 -9.27 -0.69
C ASN A 264 -8.97 -8.27 -0.79
N LEU A 265 -9.13 -7.28 -1.66
CA LEU A 265 -8.19 -6.18 -1.81
C LEU A 265 -8.57 -5.02 -0.88
N PRO A 266 -7.63 -4.13 -0.50
CA PRO A 266 -7.97 -2.93 0.24
C PRO A 266 -9.13 -2.16 -0.41
N ASN A 267 -10.19 -1.90 0.37
CA ASN A 267 -11.44 -1.29 -0.10
C ASN A 267 -11.82 -0.06 0.75
N VAL A 268 -12.85 0.65 0.28
CA VAL A 268 -13.41 1.86 0.92
C VAL A 268 -14.84 1.57 1.38
N GLY A 269 -15.28 2.21 2.47
CA GLY A 269 -16.63 2.07 3.00
C GLY A 269 -17.31 3.43 3.22
N VAL A 270 -18.63 3.47 3.15
CA VAL A 270 -19.43 4.68 3.36
C VAL A 270 -19.59 4.95 4.87
N LEU A 271 -19.18 6.15 5.32
CA LEU A 271 -19.23 6.52 6.74
C LEU A 271 -20.60 7.04 7.18
N SER A 272 -21.24 7.85 6.33
CA SER A 272 -22.56 8.42 6.59
C SER A 272 -23.25 8.79 5.29
N GLY A 273 -24.58 8.87 5.34
CA GLY A 273 -25.41 9.48 4.30
C GLY A 273 -26.52 10.27 4.99
N SER A 274 -26.65 11.55 4.64
CA SER A 274 -27.71 12.41 5.16
C SER A 274 -28.48 13.04 3.99
N SER A 275 -29.74 13.40 4.26
CA SER A 275 -30.57 14.19 3.36
C SER A 275 -31.04 15.39 4.15
N GLU A 276 -30.79 16.58 3.63
CA GLU A 276 -31.50 17.78 4.08
C GLU A 276 -32.87 17.81 3.39
N ARG A 277 -33.90 18.26 4.10
CA ARG A 277 -35.26 18.41 3.59
C ARG A 277 -35.65 19.88 3.63
#